data_AF-A0A3A8B4X3-F1
#
_entry.id   AF-A0A3A8B4X3-F1
#
_cell.length_a   1.000
_cell.length_b   1.000
_cell.length_c   1.000
_cell.angle_alpha   90.00
_cell.angle_beta   90.00
_cell.angle_gamma   90.00
#
_symmetry.space_group_name_H-M   'P 1'
#
loop_
_entity.id
_entity.type
_entity.pdbx_description
1 polymer ?
#
loop_
_entity_poly.entity_id
_entity_poly.type
_entity_poly.pdbx_seq_one_letter_code
_entity_poly.pdbx_strand_id
1 'polypeptide(L)'
;MALVVAPGMASASQPISESFVQCAQLYDLSNRYDPSRRSTEKGAMLEQAAAKFMTGAQSEARKEGRSDVSEYLAHMAETKAADWDAKGRSYVFTQDFRDWMSYCRSLARSRGIKLRP
;
A
#
# COMPACT_ATOMS: atom_id res chain seq x y z
N MET A 1 -21.91 10.67 22.68
CA MET A 1 -21.82 9.89 21.43
C MET A 1 -20.35 9.67 21.14
N ALA A 2 -19.83 8.46 21.36
CA ALA A 2 -18.46 8.11 21.03
C ALA A 2 -18.41 7.74 19.53
N LEU A 3 -17.66 8.53 18.75
CA LEU A 3 -17.42 8.25 17.34
C LEU A 3 -16.41 7.10 17.26
N VAL A 4 -16.88 5.89 16.98
CA VAL A 4 -16.00 4.75 16.71
C VAL A 4 -15.47 4.91 15.29
N VAL A 5 -14.27 5.47 15.13
CA VAL A 5 -13.56 5.49 13.85
C VAL A 5 -12.99 4.10 13.62
N ALA A 6 -13.69 3.28 12.85
CA ALA A 6 -13.14 2.01 12.38
C ALA A 6 -12.03 2.30 11.35
N PRO A 7 -10.78 1.88 11.57
CA PRO A 7 -9.70 2.02 10.59
C PRO A 7 -9.80 0.89 9.57
N GLY A 8 -10.73 1.04 8.62
CA GLY A 8 -11.08 -0.09 7.74
C GLY A 8 -11.69 0.36 6.45
N MET A 9 -10.90 1.06 5.64
CA MET A 9 -10.96 1.24 4.18
C MET A 9 -10.41 2.64 3.85
N ALA A 10 -9.76 2.76 2.69
CA ALA A 10 -9.39 4.03 2.10
C ALA A 10 -10.57 5.01 2.19
N SER A 11 -10.48 6.02 3.06
CA SER A 11 -11.54 7.02 3.16
C SER A 11 -11.64 7.72 1.81
N ALA A 12 -12.86 7.98 1.31
CA ALA A 12 -13.06 8.75 0.09
C ALA A 12 -12.42 10.16 0.14
N SER A 13 -12.01 10.60 1.33
CA SER A 13 -11.29 11.85 1.58
C SER A 13 -9.76 11.73 1.57
N GLN A 14 -9.18 10.53 1.52
CA GLN A 14 -7.73 10.39 1.61
C GLN A 14 -7.06 10.70 0.27
N PRO A 15 -5.85 11.31 0.26
CA PRO A 15 -5.10 11.52 -0.95
C PRO A 15 -4.83 10.20 -1.70
N ILE A 16 -4.77 10.27 -3.02
CA ILE A 16 -4.56 9.11 -3.88
C ILE A 16 -3.10 8.65 -3.74
N SER A 17 -2.16 9.58 -3.53
CA SER A 17 -0.79 9.25 -3.18
C SER A 17 -0.72 8.34 -1.95
N GLU A 18 -1.52 8.62 -0.93
CA GLU A 18 -1.57 7.84 0.32
C GLU A 18 -2.15 6.46 0.07
N SER A 19 -3.22 6.38 -0.73
CA SER A 19 -3.82 5.12 -1.15
C SER A 19 -2.79 4.22 -1.86
N PHE A 20 -1.96 4.83 -2.70
CA PHE A 20 -0.87 4.11 -3.36
C PHE A 20 0.21 3.63 -2.40
N VAL A 21 0.62 4.45 -1.44
CA VAL A 21 1.58 4.02 -0.40
C VAL A 21 1.01 2.87 0.41
N GLN A 22 -0.26 2.93 0.82
CA GLN A 22 -0.89 1.82 1.54
C GLN A 22 -0.86 0.53 0.75
N CYS A 23 -1.16 0.58 -0.56
CA CYS A 23 -1.07 -0.58 -1.44
C CYS A 23 0.36 -1.08 -1.61
N ALA A 24 1.35 -0.19 -1.74
CA ALA A 24 2.75 -0.60 -1.80
C ALA A 24 3.16 -1.38 -0.55
N GLN A 25 2.85 -0.84 0.63
CA GLN A 25 3.20 -1.46 1.91
C GLN A 25 2.44 -2.76 2.16
N LEU A 26 1.20 -2.88 1.66
CA LEU A 26 0.43 -4.12 1.75
C LEU A 26 0.99 -5.23 0.85
N TYR A 27 1.44 -4.89 -0.37
CA TYR A 27 2.07 -5.86 -1.27
C TYR A 27 3.41 -6.35 -0.74
N ASP A 28 4.19 -5.49 -0.09
CA ASP A 28 5.46 -5.88 0.53
C ASP A 28 5.30 -6.53 1.92
N LEU A 29 4.10 -6.53 2.50
CA LEU A 29 3.83 -7.02 3.86
C LEU A 29 4.33 -8.45 4.09
N SER A 30 4.07 -9.37 3.16
CA SER A 30 4.52 -10.76 3.28
C SER A 30 6.05 -10.89 3.24
N ASN A 31 6.73 -10.02 2.48
CA ASN A 31 8.19 -9.99 2.41
C ASN A 31 8.80 -9.33 3.65
N ARG A 32 8.10 -8.39 4.31
CA ARG A 32 8.54 -7.86 5.62
C ARG A 32 8.41 -8.88 6.75
N TYR A 33 7.34 -9.68 6.74
CA TYR A 33 7.18 -10.76 7.72
C TYR A 33 8.17 -11.91 7.54
N ASP A 34 8.57 -12.20 6.30
CA ASP A 34 9.56 -13.22 5.98
C ASP A 34 10.49 -12.72 4.86
N PRO A 35 11.62 -12.08 5.22
CA PRO A 35 12.57 -11.52 4.25
C PRO A 35 13.15 -12.54 3.26
N SER A 36 13.22 -13.83 3.65
CA SER A 36 13.73 -14.88 2.75
C SER A 36 12.86 -15.04 1.49
N ARG A 37 11.58 -14.65 1.56
CA ARG A 37 10.66 -14.69 0.41
C ARG A 37 11.07 -13.80 -0.73
N ARG A 38 11.81 -12.71 -0.49
CA ARG A 38 12.24 -11.80 -1.57
C ARG A 38 13.05 -12.54 -2.65
N SER A 39 13.79 -13.59 -2.27
CA SER A 39 14.54 -14.43 -3.21
C SER A 39 13.67 -15.41 -4.00
N THR A 40 12.39 -15.56 -3.68
CA THR A 40 11.44 -16.38 -4.44
C THR A 40 10.82 -15.56 -5.56
N GLU A 41 10.42 -16.21 -6.66
CA GLU A 41 9.71 -15.55 -7.77
C GLU A 41 8.48 -14.76 -7.27
N LYS A 42 7.68 -15.36 -6.39
CA LYS A 42 6.49 -14.72 -5.84
C LYS A 42 6.84 -13.49 -4.99
N GLY A 43 7.89 -13.55 -4.17
CA GLY A 43 8.32 -12.40 -3.37
C GLY A 43 8.85 -11.26 -4.24
N ALA A 44 9.62 -11.59 -5.28
CA ALA A 44 10.08 -10.60 -6.26
C ALA A 44 8.91 -9.95 -7.01
N MET A 45 7.87 -10.71 -7.39
CA MET A 45 6.67 -10.14 -8.01
C MET A 45 5.91 -9.18 -7.09
N LEU A 46 5.83 -9.50 -5.79
CA LEU A 46 5.19 -8.63 -4.79
C LEU A 46 5.98 -7.33 -4.61
N GLU A 47 7.30 -7.41 -4.55
CA GLU A 47 8.19 -6.25 -4.45
C GLU A 47 8.09 -5.35 -5.70
N GLN A 48 8.05 -5.93 -6.91
CA GLN A 48 7.83 -5.18 -8.13
C GLN A 48 6.47 -4.47 -8.16
N ALA A 49 5.41 -5.13 -7.67
CA ALA A 49 4.10 -4.51 -7.55
C ALA A 49 4.12 -3.34 -6.55
N ALA A 50 4.80 -3.51 -5.40
CA ALA A 50 4.98 -2.45 -4.42
C ALA A 50 5.75 -1.25 -5.01
N ALA A 51 6.83 -1.49 -5.75
CA ALA A 51 7.59 -0.43 -6.43
C ALA A 51 6.73 0.35 -7.45
N LYS A 52 5.89 -0.33 -8.23
CA LYS A 52 4.96 0.32 -9.17
C LYS A 52 3.96 1.23 -8.46
N PHE A 53 3.46 0.80 -7.30
CA PHE A 53 2.60 1.66 -6.48
C PHE A 53 3.35 2.87 -5.92
N MET A 54 4.60 2.73 -5.47
CA MET A 54 5.40 3.88 -5.03
C MET A 54 5.66 4.90 -6.14
N THR A 55 5.93 4.43 -7.37
CA THR A 55 6.03 5.32 -8.55
C THR A 55 4.70 6.04 -8.81
N GLY A 56 3.57 5.33 -8.69
CA GLY A 56 2.23 5.92 -8.77
C GLY A 56 2.01 6.98 -7.69
N ALA A 57 2.40 6.69 -6.45
CA ALA A 57 2.31 7.62 -5.32
C ALA A 57 3.11 8.90 -5.60
N GLN A 58 4.30 8.80 -6.17
CA GLN A 58 5.11 9.97 -6.56
C GLN A 58 4.41 10.83 -7.60
N SER A 59 3.80 10.22 -8.61
CA SER A 59 3.05 10.96 -9.63
C SER A 59 1.85 11.69 -9.03
N GLU A 60 1.09 11.02 -8.15
CA GLU A 60 -0.10 11.61 -7.53
C GLU A 60 0.25 12.68 -6.50
N ALA A 61 1.25 12.47 -5.65
CA ALA A 61 1.68 13.46 -4.66
C ALA A 61 2.06 14.79 -5.31
N ARG A 62 2.70 14.75 -6.50
CA ARG A 62 2.98 15.95 -7.30
C ARG A 62 1.71 16.64 -7.79
N LYS A 63 0.74 15.88 -8.30
CA LYS A 63 -0.56 16.42 -8.76
C LYS A 63 -1.39 16.99 -7.60
N GLU A 64 -1.25 16.41 -6.43
CA GLU A 64 -1.87 16.86 -5.17
C GLU A 64 -1.16 18.10 -4.58
N GLY A 65 -0.10 18.61 -5.23
CA GLY A 65 0.59 19.83 -4.81
C GLY A 65 1.49 19.65 -3.59
N ARG A 66 1.93 18.42 -3.28
CA ARG A 66 2.86 18.16 -2.17
C ARG A 66 4.25 18.72 -2.50
N SER A 67 4.82 19.51 -1.59
CA SER A 67 6.25 19.82 -1.58
C SER A 67 7.04 18.60 -1.09
N ASP A 68 8.33 18.55 -1.41
CA ASP A 68 9.28 17.56 -0.88
C ASP A 68 8.77 16.11 -0.99
N VAL A 69 8.22 15.78 -2.16
CA VAL A 69 7.51 14.51 -2.42
C VAL A 69 8.30 13.28 -1.97
N SER A 70 9.63 13.30 -2.09
CA SER A 70 10.46 12.18 -1.64
C SER A 70 10.39 11.97 -0.13
N GLU A 71 10.54 13.04 0.66
CA GLU A 71 10.49 12.97 2.12
C GLU A 71 9.07 12.66 2.60
N TYR A 72 8.07 13.33 2.02
CA TYR A 72 6.66 13.08 2.29
C TYR A 72 6.29 11.60 2.09
N LEU A 73 6.70 11.00 0.97
CA LEU A 73 6.41 9.59 0.69
C LEU A 73 7.24 8.62 1.52
N ALA A 74 8.49 8.96 1.87
CA ALA A 74 9.31 8.14 2.76
C ALA A 74 8.67 8.03 4.14
N HIS A 75 8.32 9.17 4.75
CA HIS A 75 7.64 9.21 6.05
C HIS A 75 6.29 8.48 6.02
N MET A 76 5.52 8.67 4.94
CA MET A 76 4.25 7.98 4.75
C MET A 76 4.43 6.46 4.60
N ALA A 77 5.44 6.01 3.86
CA ALA A 77 5.73 4.60 3.69
C ALA A 77 6.08 3.92 5.02
N GLU A 78 6.91 4.57 5.84
CA GLU A 78 7.24 4.09 7.19
C GLU A 78 6.00 3.98 8.07
N THR A 79 5.18 5.04 8.10
CA THR A 79 3.94 5.08 8.89
C THR A 79 2.98 3.98 8.47
N LYS A 80 2.72 3.83 7.17
CA LYS A 80 1.79 2.81 6.67
C LYS A 80 2.33 1.40 6.77
N ALA A 81 3.65 1.20 6.69
CA ALA A 81 4.26 -0.09 6.97
C ALA A 81 4.01 -0.49 8.42
N ALA A 82 4.23 0.42 9.37
CA ALA A 82 3.96 0.18 10.79
C ALA A 82 2.47 -0.11 11.05
N ASP A 83 1.54 0.62 10.41
CA ASP A 83 0.10 0.38 10.51
C ASP A 83 -0.28 -1.05 10.06
N TRP A 84 0.29 -1.52 8.96
CA TRP A 84 0.06 -2.89 8.47
C TRP A 84 0.71 -3.94 9.37
N ASP A 85 1.93 -3.68 9.81
CA ASP A 85 2.69 -4.61 10.62
C ASP A 85 2.02 -4.81 12.00
N ALA A 86 1.41 -3.75 12.55
CA ALA A 86 0.63 -3.78 13.79
C ALA A 86 -0.62 -4.68 13.73
N LYS A 87 -1.16 -4.95 12.53
CA LYS A 87 -2.28 -5.90 12.36
C LYS A 87 -1.84 -7.37 12.52
N GLY A 88 -0.52 -7.64 12.46
CA GLY A 88 0.07 -8.95 12.69
C GLY A 88 -0.03 -9.93 11.52
N ARG A 89 0.78 -11.01 11.57
CA ARG A 89 0.91 -11.99 10.48
C ARG A 89 -0.39 -12.67 10.07
N SER A 90 -1.30 -12.88 11.02
CA SER A 90 -2.61 -13.49 10.76
C SER A 90 -3.55 -12.59 9.94
N TYR A 91 -3.26 -11.29 9.83
CA TYR A 91 -4.08 -10.34 9.09
C TYR A 91 -4.30 -10.77 7.63
N VAL A 92 -3.30 -11.41 7.00
CA VAL A 92 -3.38 -11.89 5.60
C VAL A 92 -4.49 -12.90 5.34
N PHE A 93 -5.08 -13.50 6.39
CA PHE A 93 -6.18 -14.45 6.29
C PHE A 93 -7.56 -13.80 6.48
N THR A 94 -7.62 -12.52 6.84
CA THR A 94 -8.86 -11.81 7.14
C THR A 94 -9.61 -11.36 5.89
N GLN A 95 -10.90 -11.04 6.04
CA GLN A 95 -11.69 -10.41 4.97
C GLN A 95 -11.19 -8.99 4.66
N ASP A 96 -10.83 -8.21 5.69
CA ASP A 96 -10.28 -6.85 5.53
C ASP A 96 -9.04 -6.85 4.63
N PHE A 97 -8.13 -7.81 4.80
CA PHE A 97 -6.99 -7.97 3.89
C PHE A 97 -7.41 -8.25 2.44
N ARG A 98 -8.43 -9.09 2.23
CA ARG A 98 -8.94 -9.40 0.87
C ARG A 98 -9.57 -8.19 0.23
N ASP A 99 -10.30 -7.39 1.00
CA ASP A 99 -10.96 -6.16 0.55
C ASP A 99 -9.91 -5.11 0.15
N TRP A 100 -8.88 -4.94 0.97
CA TRP A 100 -7.74 -4.08 0.65
C TRP A 100 -6.99 -4.53 -0.62
N MET A 101 -6.73 -5.83 -0.75
CA MET A 101 -6.11 -6.35 -1.97
C MET A 101 -7.00 -6.16 -3.20
N SER A 102 -8.34 -6.22 -3.05
CA SER A 102 -9.29 -5.91 -4.11
C SER A 102 -9.24 -4.43 -4.49
N TYR A 103 -9.25 -3.55 -3.49
CA TYR A 103 -9.09 -2.11 -3.67
C TYR A 103 -7.80 -1.76 -4.41
N CYS A 104 -6.66 -2.32 -3.99
CA CYS A 104 -5.37 -2.05 -4.63
C CYS A 104 -5.33 -2.48 -6.09
N ARG A 105 -5.93 -3.63 -6.44
CA ARG A 105 -6.05 -4.06 -7.85
C ARG A 105 -6.93 -3.12 -8.66
N SER A 106 -8.05 -2.67 -8.10
CA SER A 106 -8.95 -1.72 -8.75
C SER A 106 -8.29 -0.36 -8.96
N LEU A 107 -7.59 0.14 -7.94
CA LEU A 107 -6.82 1.37 -8.02
C LEU A 107 -5.72 1.28 -9.09
N ALA A 108 -4.92 0.21 -9.09
CA ALA A 108 -3.90 -0.03 -10.10
C ALA A 108 -4.50 -0.01 -11.51
N ARG A 109 -5.62 -0.71 -11.73
CA ARG A 109 -6.32 -0.74 -13.02
C ARG A 109 -6.81 0.64 -13.45
N SER A 110 -7.40 1.41 -12.53
CA SER A 110 -7.90 2.76 -12.82
C SER A 110 -6.79 3.72 -13.25
N ARG A 111 -5.54 3.45 -12.84
CA ARG A 111 -4.36 4.25 -13.17
C ARG A 111 -3.42 3.59 -14.19
N GLY A 112 -3.87 2.53 -14.86
CA GLY A 112 -3.09 1.85 -15.91
C GLY A 112 -1.85 1.11 -15.40
N ILE A 113 -1.74 0.83 -14.10
CA ILE A 113 -0.61 0.13 -13.49
C ILE A 113 -0.81 -1.38 -13.68
N LYS A 114 0.10 -2.02 -14.42
CA LYS A 114 0.14 -3.48 -14.59
C LYS A 114 0.92 -4.12 -13.44
N LEU A 115 0.21 -4.78 -12.51
CA LEU A 115 0.84 -5.42 -11.33
C LEU A 115 1.51 -6.77 -11.62
N ARG A 116 1.23 -7.36 -12.78
CA ARG A 116 1.93 -8.54 -13.30
C ARG A 116 2.63 -8.17 -14.61
N PRO A 117 3.70 -8.88 -14.99
CA PRO A 117 4.19 -8.86 -16.37
C PRO A 117 3.06 -9.15 -17.35
#